data_AF-R5L325-F1
#
_entry.id   AF-R5L325-F1
#
_cell.length_a   1.000
_cell.length_b   1.000
_cell.length_c   1.000
_cell.angle_alpha   90.00
_cell.angle_beta   90.00
_cell.angle_gamma   90.00
#
_symmetry.space_group_name_H-M   'P 1'
#
loop_
_entity.id
_entity.type
_entity.pdbx_description
1 polymer ?
#
loop_
_entity_poly.entity_id
_entity_poly.type
_entity_poly.pdbx_seq_one_letter_code
_entity_poly.pdbx_strand_id
1 'polypeptide(L)' 'MYASTKYKSIAPYLRDCALHKEIKIIRGIEGVEYELRRIGNNLNQLTRAVNSGMCNAIDLKEMRQEVAKVWQLLSSLQGK' A
#
# COMPACT_ATOMS: atom_id res chain seq x y z
N MET A 1 7.23 3.17 21.92
CA MET A 1 6.35 2.00 21.73
C MET A 1 5.69 1.94 20.34
N TYR A 2 5.13 3.03 19.79
CA TYR A 2 4.48 3.03 18.46
C TYR A 2 5.38 2.60 17.29
N ALA A 3 6.67 2.94 17.27
CA ALA A 3 7.58 2.48 16.21
C ALA A 3 7.71 0.95 16.14
N SER A 4 7.74 0.29 17.31
CA SER A 4 7.97 -1.15 17.40
C SER A 4 6.83 -1.97 16.79
N THR A 5 5.60 -1.43 16.72
CA THR A 5 4.43 -2.13 16.16
C THR A 5 4.45 -2.22 14.64
N LYS A 6 5.28 -1.41 13.97
CA LYS A 6 5.50 -1.46 12.51
C LYS A 6 6.61 -2.44 12.10
N TYR A 7 7.35 -3.00 13.06
CA TYR A 7 8.30 -4.08 12.80
C TYR A 7 7.62 -5.45 12.90
N LYS A 8 8.11 -6.42 12.12
CA LYS A 8 7.62 -7.81 12.13
C LYS A 8 7.78 -8.48 13.51
N SER A 9 8.77 -8.06 14.31
CA SER A 9 8.98 -8.48 15.69
C SER A 9 9.82 -7.45 16.46
N ILE A 10 9.94 -7.58 17.78
CA ILE A 10 10.69 -6.63 18.63
C ILE A 10 12.20 -6.67 18.37
N ALA A 11 12.76 -7.82 18.00
CA ALA A 11 14.19 -8.03 17.82
C ALA A 11 14.84 -7.11 16.75
N PRO A 12 14.31 -6.98 15.52
CA PRO A 12 14.83 -6.03 14.54
C PRO A 12 14.72 -4.57 15.00
N TYR A 13 13.63 -4.20 15.68
CA TYR A 13 13.49 -2.84 16.23
C TYR A 13 14.61 -2.53 17.24
N LEU A 14 14.88 -3.45 18.17
CA LEU A 14 15.95 -3.28 19.16
C LEU A 14 17.33 -3.22 18.51
N ARG A 15 17.59 -4.02 17.46
CA ARG A 15 18.84 -3.94 16.69
C ARG A 15 19.03 -2.57 16.06
N ASP A 16 17.99 -2.03 15.44
CA ASP A 16 18.08 -0.73 14.77
C ASP A 16 18.26 0.42 15.78
N CYS A 17 17.62 0.33 16.96
CA CYS A 17 17.89 1.25 18.08
C CYS A 17 19.34 1.16 18.57
N ALA A 18 19.85 -0.06 18.79
CA ALA A 18 21.21 -0.29 19.27
C ALA A 18 22.28 0.16 18.27
N LEU A 19 21.98 0.10 16.97
CA LEU A 19 22.84 0.57 15.89
C LEU A 19 22.67 2.07 15.60
N HIS A 20 21.92 2.81 16.43
CA HIS A 20 21.64 4.23 16.26
C HIS A 20 21.09 4.59 14.86
N LYS A 21 20.33 3.67 14.25
CA LYS A 21 19.66 3.96 12.98
C LYS A 21 18.55 4.96 13.21
N GLU A 22 18.39 5.88 12.25
CA GLU A 22 17.31 6.84 12.27
C GLU A 22 15.97 6.14 11.99
N ILE A 23 15.04 6.19 12.95
CA ILE A 23 13.69 5.61 12.83
C ILE A 23 12.68 6.75 12.67
N LYS A 24 12.26 7.02 11.42
CA LYS A 24 11.22 8.03 11.12
C LYS A 24 9.83 7.42 11.16
N ILE A 25 8.96 8.01 11.97
CA ILE A 25 7.52 7.68 11.99
C ILE A 25 6.78 8.79 11.26
N ILE A 26 6.19 8.47 10.11
CA ILE A 26 5.30 9.37 9.38
C ILE A 26 3.88 9.10 9.89
N ARG A 27 3.27 10.12 10.51
CA ARG A 27 1.88 10.07 11.01
C ARG A 27 0.94 10.67 9.98
N GLY A 28 -0.32 10.23 9.99
CA GLY A 28 -1.39 10.80 9.15
C GLY A 28 -1.55 10.11 7.79
N ILE A 29 -0.80 9.04 7.53
CA ILE A 29 -0.91 8.23 6.30
C ILE A 29 -1.61 6.89 6.55
N GLU A 30 -1.94 6.56 7.80
CA GLU A 30 -2.55 5.28 8.17
C GLU A 30 -3.89 5.05 7.45
N GLY A 31 -4.68 6.10 7.24
CA GLY A 31 -5.93 6.02 6.47
C GLY A 31 -5.69 5.74 4.98
N VAL A 32 -4.60 6.28 4.42
CA VAL A 32 -4.22 6.03 3.02
C VAL A 32 -3.72 4.60 2.85
N GLU A 33 -2.90 4.09 3.77
CA GLU A 33 -2.45 2.69 3.79
C GLU A 33 -3.66 1.73 3.83
N TYR A 34 -4.63 2.02 4.69
CA TYR A 34 -5.83 1.19 4.84
C TYR A 34 -6.68 1.13 3.57
N GLU A 35 -6.98 2.28 2.96
CA GLU A 35 -7.79 2.33 1.73
C GLU A 35 -7.05 1.74 0.53
N LEU A 36 -5.74 1.98 0.39
CA LEU A 36 -4.93 1.33 -0.66
C LEU A 36 -4.95 -0.19 -0.55
N ARG A 37 -4.87 -0.72 0.68
CA ARG A 37 -4.97 -2.16 0.91
C ARG A 37 -6.34 -2.71 0.48
N ARG A 38 -7.42 -1.98 0.76
CA ARG A 38 -8.78 -2.37 0.32
C ARG A 38 -8.92 -2.36 -1.19
N ILE A 39 -8.41 -1.33 -1.87
CA ILE A 39 -8.40 -1.24 -3.33
C ILE A 39 -7.62 -2.42 -3.93
N GLY A 40 -6.42 -2.69 -3.42
CA GLY A 40 -5.59 -3.82 -3.88
C GLY A 40 -6.27 -5.18 -3.65
N ASN A 41 -6.93 -5.36 -2.52
CA ASN A 41 -7.68 -6.59 -2.22
C ASN A 41 -8.87 -6.78 -3.18
N ASN A 42 -9.62 -5.72 -3.49
CA ASN A 42 -10.73 -5.78 -4.44
C ASN A 42 -10.22 -6.09 -5.85
N LEU A 43 -9.13 -5.46 -6.28
CA LEU A 43 -8.49 -5.73 -7.56
C LEU A 43 -8.06 -7.21 -7.65
N ASN A 44 -7.38 -7.73 -6.63
CA ASN A 44 -6.95 -9.12 -6.59
C ASN A 44 -8.13 -10.10 -6.65
N GLN A 45 -9.25 -9.79 -6.00
CA GLN A 45 -10.48 -10.59 -6.08
C GLN A 45 -11.05 -10.60 -7.51
N LEU A 46 -11.15 -9.44 -8.15
CA LEU A 46 -11.61 -9.32 -9.54
C LEU A 46 -10.70 -10.09 -10.50
N THR A 47 -9.37 -9.94 -10.36
CA THR A 47 -8.40 -10.69 -11.17
C THR A 47 -8.56 -12.19 -11.00
N ARG A 48 -8.75 -12.67 -9.76
CA ARG A 48 -8.99 -14.10 -9.50
C ARG A 48 -10.29 -14.59 -10.11
N ALA A 49 -11.38 -13.83 -10.00
CA ALA A 49 -12.68 -14.19 -10.56
C ALA A 49 -12.65 -14.28 -12.10
N VAL A 50 -11.91 -13.37 -12.76
CA VAL A 50 -11.70 -13.43 -14.20
C VAL A 50 -10.83 -14.64 -14.58
N ASN A 51 -9.70 -14.83 -13.91
CA ASN A 51 -8.78 -15.92 -14.22
C ASN A 51 -9.36 -17.31 -13.94
N SER A 52 -10.31 -17.43 -13.00
CA SER A 52 -11.01 -18.68 -12.73
C SER A 52 -12.16 -18.97 -13.71
N GLY A 53 -12.45 -18.06 -14.64
CA GLY A 53 -13.60 -18.15 -15.54
C GLY A 53 -14.95 -17.90 -14.84
N MET A 54 -14.95 -17.43 -13.58
CA MET A 54 -16.16 -17.13 -12.81
C MET A 54 -16.87 -15.88 -13.33
N CYS A 55 -16.15 -14.96 -13.98
CA CYS A 55 -16.73 -13.84 -14.72
C CYS A 55 -15.90 -13.51 -15.98
N ASN A 56 -16.56 -12.97 -17.01
CA ASN A 56 -15.85 -12.37 -18.14
C ASN A 56 -15.33 -10.99 -17.74
N ALA A 57 -14.13 -10.64 -18.19
CA ALA A 57 -13.58 -9.31 -17.96
C ALA A 57 -14.50 -8.24 -18.58
N ILE A 58 -15.21 -7.49 -17.74
CA ILE A 58 -15.85 -6.23 -18.14
C ILE A 58 -14.72 -5.21 -18.32
N ASP A 59 -14.84 -4.31 -19.30
CA ASP A 59 -13.80 -3.31 -19.57
C ASP A 59 -13.44 -2.50 -18.31
N LEU A 60 -12.25 -2.74 -17.75
CA LEU A 60 -11.72 -2.05 -16.57
C LEU A 60 -10.97 -0.76 -16.95
N LYS A 61 -11.17 -0.22 -18.15
CA LYS A 61 -10.50 0.99 -18.64
C LYS A 61 -10.64 2.18 -17.70
N GLU A 62 -11.84 2.45 -17.17
CA GLU A 62 -12.06 3.54 -16.22
C GLU A 62 -11.29 3.31 -14.92
N MET A 63 -11.36 2.11 -14.35
CA MET A 63 -10.60 1.77 -13.14
C MET A 63 -9.09 1.95 -13.36
N ARG A 64 -8.56 1.49 -14.51
CA ARG A 64 -7.14 1.63 -14.83
C ARG A 64 -6.74 3.10 -14.98
N GLN A 65 -7.61 3.95 -15.53
CA GLN A 65 -7.39 5.39 -15.62
C GLN A 65 -7.37 6.06 -14.24
N GLU A 66 -8.31 5.73 -13.36
CA GLU A 66 -8.35 6.30 -12.00
C GLU A 66 -7.13 5.86 -11.17
N VAL A 67 -6.73 4.59 -11.24
CA VAL A 67 -5.50 4.12 -10.58
C VAL A 67 -4.26 4.82 -11.14
N ALA A 68 -4.20 5.04 -12.46
CA ALA A 68 -3.10 5.78 -13.09
C ALA A 68 -3.05 7.26 -12.65
N LYS A 69 -4.21 7.92 -12.47
CA LYS A 69 -4.29 9.29 -11.95
C LYS A 69 -3.76 9.38 -10.51
N VAL A 70 -4.15 8.44 -9.65
CA VAL A 70 -3.63 8.38 -8.27
C VAL A 70 -2.12 8.18 -8.29
N TRP A 71 -1.61 7.30 -9.14
CA TRP A 71 -0.17 7.09 -9.29
C TRP A 71 0.56 8.36 -9.76
N GLN A 72 0.02 9.07 -10.77
CA GLN A 72 0.60 10.33 -11.24
C GLN A 72 0.61 11.40 -10.16
N LEU A 73 -0.47 11.54 -9.39
CA LEU A 73 -0.52 12.47 -8.27
C LEU A 73 0.53 12.14 -7.22
N LEU A 74 0.62 10.87 -6.80
CA LEU A 74 1.63 10.42 -5.84
C LEU A 74 3.06 10.65 -6.37
N SER A 75 3.29 10.35 -7.65
CA SER A 75 4.60 10.57 -8.29
C SER A 75 4.95 12.06 -8.40
N SER A 76 3.96 12.92 -8.60
CA SER A 76 4.17 14.38 -8.62
C SER A 76 4.54 14.95 -7.25
N LEU A 77 4.08 14.30 -6.17
CA LEU A 77 4.44 14.65 -4.79
C LEU A 77 5.85 14.17 -4.42
N GLN A 78 6.48 13.30 -5.21
CA GLN A 78 7.86 12.87 -5.02
C GLN A 78 8.89 13.89 -5.58
N GLY A 79 8.43 15.05 -6.06
CA GLY A 79 9.27 16.11 -6.60
C GLY A 79 9.68 17.17 -5.55
N LYS A 80 10.95 17.07 -5.13
CA LYS A 80 11.77 17.94 -4.24
C LYS A 80 11.61 17.75 -2.73
#